data_AF-A0A3D2B9J5-F1
#
_entry.id   AF-A0A3D2B9J5-F1
#
_cell.length_a   1.000
_cell.length_b   1.000
_cell.length_c   1.000
_cell.angle_alpha   90.00
_cell.angle_beta   90.00
_cell.angle_gamma   90.00
#
_symmetry.space_group_name_H-M   'P 1'
#
loop_
_entity.id
_entity.type
_entity.pdbx_description
1 polymer ?
#
loop_
_entity_poly.entity_id
_entity_poly.type
_entity_poly.pdbx_seq_one_letter_code
_entity_poly.pdbx_strand_id
1 'polypeptide(L)'
;TPRQIMAVFMVQGASAGIVGALLGALLGTLLASQLNNLMPIIGALLDGAALPVAIEPLQVVGIALAAMAVALLSTLYPSWRAAATQPAEALRYE
;
A
#
# COMPACT_ATOMS: atom_id res chain seq x y z
N THR A 1 8.23 -13.11 24.29
CA THR A 1 9.10 -11.97 24.69
C THR A 1 8.73 -10.72 23.86
N PRO A 2 9.01 -9.50 24.32
CA PRO A 2 8.67 -8.26 23.60
C PRO A 2 9.17 -8.23 22.14
N ARG A 3 10.35 -8.81 21.90
CA ARG A 3 10.93 -9.01 20.57
C ARG A 3 10.09 -9.91 19.65
N GLN A 4 9.44 -10.94 20.19
CA GLN A 4 8.57 -11.83 19.39
C GLN A 4 7.28 -11.11 18.99
N ILE A 5 6.70 -10.30 19.88
CA ILE A 5 5.49 -9.51 19.57
C ILE A 5 5.79 -8.50 18.45
N MET A 6 6.93 -7.79 18.54
CA MET A 6 7.42 -6.93 17.44
C MET A 6 7.56 -7.67 16.12
N ALA A 7 8.16 -8.86 16.13
CA ALA A 7 8.38 -9.65 14.93
C ALA A 7 7.05 -10.05 14.26
N VAL A 8 6.04 -10.44 15.06
CA VAL A 8 4.71 -10.79 14.53
C VAL A 8 4.03 -9.59 13.87
N PHE A 9 4.03 -8.42 14.52
CA PHE A 9 3.44 -7.20 13.94
C PHE A 9 4.18 -6.73 12.69
N MET A 10 5.52 -6.82 12.67
CA MET A 10 6.32 -6.53 11.49
C MET A 10 5.99 -7.46 10.32
N VAL A 11 5.93 -8.77 10.57
CA VAL A 11 5.61 -9.76 9.53
C VAL A 11 4.19 -9.56 9.01
N GLN A 12 3.21 -9.31 9.89
CA GLN A 12 1.84 -9.03 9.46
C GLN A 12 1.74 -7.73 8.65
N GLY A 13 2.42 -6.66 9.08
CA GLY A 13 2.47 -5.39 8.35
C GLY A 13 3.14 -5.53 6.97
N ALA A 14 4.26 -6.25 6.90
CA ALA A 14 4.94 -6.55 5.64
C ALA A 14 4.07 -7.40 4.70
N SER A 15 3.37 -8.42 5.24
CA SER A 15 2.46 -9.26 4.47
C SER A 15 1.30 -8.44 3.88
N ALA A 16 0.68 -7.60 4.69
CA ALA A 16 -0.38 -6.69 4.24
C ALA A 16 0.13 -5.70 3.18
N GLY A 17 1.36 -5.19 3.34
CA GLY A 17 2.01 -4.31 2.37
C GLY A 17 2.26 -4.97 1.02
N ILE A 18 2.75 -6.22 1.01
CA ILE A 18 2.98 -7.00 -0.21
C ILE A 18 1.65 -7.26 -0.94
N VAL A 19 0.63 -7.74 -0.20
CA VAL A 19 -0.69 -8.02 -0.78
C VAL A 19 -1.31 -6.74 -1.33
N GLY A 20 -1.24 -5.64 -0.58
CA GLY A 20 -1.73 -4.33 -1.01
C GLY A 20 -1.03 -3.81 -2.27
N ALA A 21 0.29 -3.98 -2.38
CA ALA A 21 1.05 -3.55 -3.55
C ALA A 21 0.73 -4.38 -4.79
N LEU A 22 0.58 -5.70 -4.66
CA LEU A 22 0.17 -6.58 -5.77
C LEU A 22 -1.25 -6.23 -6.25
N LEU A 23 -2.20 -6.10 -5.33
CA LEU A 23 -3.58 -5.72 -5.67
C LEU A 23 -3.64 -4.31 -6.26
N GLY A 24 -2.91 -3.35 -5.69
CA GLY A 24 -2.85 -1.98 -6.17
C GLY A 24 -2.23 -1.87 -7.57
N ALA A 25 -1.15 -2.60 -7.85
CA ALA A 25 -0.54 -2.64 -9.18
C ALA A 25 -1.48 -3.27 -10.20
N LEU A 26 -2.15 -4.37 -9.85
CA LEU A 26 -3.08 -5.07 -10.75
C LEU A 26 -4.32 -4.21 -11.04
N LEU A 27 -4.93 -3.63 -10.01
CA LEU A 27 -6.08 -2.73 -10.17
C LEU A 27 -5.69 -1.45 -10.89
N GLY A 28 -4.54 -0.86 -10.56
CA GLY A 28 -4.04 0.38 -11.17
C GLY A 28 -3.75 0.22 -12.66
N THR A 29 -3.10 -0.87 -13.06
CA THR A 29 -2.84 -1.18 -14.48
C THR A 29 -4.14 -1.46 -15.25
N LEU A 30 -5.11 -2.16 -14.64
CA LEU A 30 -6.42 -2.42 -15.24
C LEU A 30 -7.26 -1.14 -15.38
N LEU A 31 -7.24 -0.27 -14.38
CA LEU A 31 -7.88 1.05 -14.44
C LEU A 31 -7.23 1.94 -15.51
N ALA A 32 -5.90 1.93 -15.60
CA ALA A 32 -5.17 2.70 -16.60
C ALA A 32 -5.50 2.24 -18.02
N SER A 33 -5.56 0.92 -18.27
CA SER A 33 -5.90 0.40 -19.61
C SER A 33 -7.33 0.73 -20.03
N GLN A 34 -8.25 0.82 -19.06
CA GLN A 34 -9.65 1.16 -19.29
C GLN A 34 -9.96 2.66 -19.15
N LEU A 35 -8.94 3.50 -18.96
CA LEU A 35 -9.11 4.92 -18.65
C LEU A 35 -9.85 5.68 -19.75
N ASN A 36 -9.58 5.35 -21.02
CA ASN A 36 -10.28 5.94 -22.18
C ASN A 36 -11.78 5.59 -22.20
N ASN A 37 -12.19 4.44 -21.64
CA ASN A 37 -13.59 4.05 -21.54
C ASN A 37 -14.28 4.61 -20.30
N LEU A 38 -13.51 4.91 -19.23
CA LEU A 38 -14.03 5.50 -17.99
C LEU A 38 -14.20 7.02 -18.09
N MET A 39 -13.31 7.71 -18.81
CA MET A 39 -13.34 9.17 -19.00
C MET A 39 -14.70 9.75 -19.40
N PRO A 40 -15.42 9.18 -20.40
CA PRO A 40 -16.74 9.66 -20.80
C PRO A 40 -17.81 9.45 -19.71
N ILE A 41 -17.68 8.39 -18.91
CA ILE A 41 -18.65 8.01 -17.88
C ILE A 41 -18.55 8.96 -16.67
N ILE A 42 -17.35 9.39 -16.31
CA ILE A 42 -17.11 10.32 -15.19
C ILE A 42 -17.25 11.80 -15.59
N GLY A 43 -17.67 12.10 -16.82
CA GLY A 43 -17.83 13.47 -17.32
C GLY A 43 -16.51 14.20 -17.59
N ALA A 44 -15.38 13.50 -17.57
CA ALA A 44 -14.05 14.03 -17.89
C ALA A 44 -13.76 13.89 -19.38
N LEU A 45 -14.72 14.31 -20.22
CA LEU A 45 -14.59 14.24 -21.67
C LEU A 45 -13.51 15.23 -22.12
N LEU A 46 -12.34 14.72 -22.49
CA LEU A 46 -11.40 15.48 -23.30
C LEU A 46 -11.94 15.44 -24.72
N ASP A 47 -12.57 16.52 -25.17
CA ASP A 47 -13.23 16.66 -26.48
C ASP A 47 -12.45 16.00 -27.63
N GLY A 48 -12.74 14.72 -27.90
CA GLY A 48 -12.12 13.94 -28.99
C GLY A 48 -10.66 13.54 -28.79
N ALA A 49 -10.01 13.84 -27.66
CA ALA A 49 -8.62 13.49 -27.42
C ALA A 49 -8.52 12.20 -26.60
N ALA A 50 -8.20 11.08 -27.28
CA ALA A 50 -7.76 9.88 -26.58
C ALA A 50 -6.43 10.18 -25.87
N LEU A 51 -6.37 9.98 -24.55
CA LEU A 51 -5.10 10.07 -23.85
C LEU A 51 -4.25 8.87 -24.29
N PRO A 52 -3.04 9.09 -24.80
CA PRO A 52 -2.11 8.00 -25.05
C PRO A 52 -1.67 7.43 -23.70
N VAL A 53 -2.37 6.39 -23.24
CA VAL A 53 -1.99 5.65 -22.03
C VAL A 53 -0.80 4.77 -22.39
N ALA A 54 0.39 5.16 -21.97
CA ALA A 54 1.60 4.36 -22.04
C ALA A 54 1.84 3.70 -20.67
N ILE A 55 1.62 2.38 -20.59
CA ILE A 55 1.92 1.60 -19.38
C ILE A 55 3.35 1.09 -19.49
N GLU A 56 4.29 1.79 -18.86
CA GLU A 56 5.68 1.36 -18.77
C GLU A 56 5.89 0.40 -17.59
N PRO A 57 6.29 -0.86 -17.82
CA PRO A 57 6.46 -1.84 -16.74
C PRO A 57 7.43 -1.37 -15.65
N LEU A 58 8.49 -0.67 -16.04
CA LEU A 58 9.48 -0.13 -15.11
C LEU A 58 8.87 0.92 -14.17
N GLN A 59 7.96 1.76 -14.69
CA GLN A 59 7.24 2.75 -13.90
C GLN A 59 6.27 2.08 -12.93
N VAL A 60 5.54 1.05 -13.37
CA VAL A 60 4.64 0.26 -12.51
C VAL A 60 5.41 -0.40 -11.36
N VAL A 61 6.56 -1.01 -11.65
CA VAL A 61 7.44 -1.60 -10.62
C VAL A 61 7.95 -0.52 -9.66
N GLY A 62 8.38 0.64 -10.16
CA GLY A 62 8.82 1.76 -9.33
C GLY A 62 7.72 2.25 -8.37
N ILE A 63 6.49 2.40 -8.87
CA ILE A 63 5.33 2.80 -8.05
C ILE A 63 5.01 1.72 -7.01
N ALA A 64 5.03 0.44 -7.39
CA ALA A 64 4.78 -0.67 -6.48
C ALA A 64 5.81 -0.73 -5.33
N LEU A 65 7.10 -0.54 -5.65
CA LEU A 65 8.17 -0.49 -4.66
C LEU A 65 8.05 0.73 -3.74
N ALA A 66 7.72 1.90 -4.27
CA ALA A 66 7.47 3.10 -3.47
C ALA A 66 6.26 2.92 -2.54
N ALA A 67 5.16 2.35 -3.05
CA ALA A 67 3.98 2.04 -2.25
C ALA A 67 4.28 1.03 -1.14
N MET A 68 5.06 -0.02 -1.44
CA MET A 68 5.57 -0.96 -0.44
C MET A 68 6.41 -0.25 0.63
N ALA A 69 7.33 0.63 0.22
CA ALA A 69 8.17 1.37 1.16
C ALA A 69 7.32 2.27 2.09
N VAL A 70 6.32 2.98 1.54
CA VAL A 70 5.38 3.79 2.32
C VAL A 70 4.53 2.94 3.25
N ALA A 71 4.01 1.80 2.79
CA ALA A 71 3.25 0.87 3.62
C ALA A 71 4.11 0.29 4.76
N LEU A 72 5.37 -0.05 4.48
CA LEU A 72 6.33 -0.50 5.47
C LEU A 72 6.65 0.61 6.48
N LEU A 73 6.92 1.84 6.04
CA LEU A 73 7.18 2.98 6.94
C LEU A 73 5.96 3.30 7.82
N SER A 74 4.77 3.25 7.23
CA SER A 74 3.50 3.47 7.93
C SER A 74 3.19 2.34 8.93
N THR A 75 3.65 1.12 8.70
CA THR A 75 3.50 0.00 9.65
C THR A 75 4.64 -0.08 10.67
N LEU A 76 5.83 0.40 10.33
CA LEU A 76 7.00 0.44 11.22
C LEU A 76 6.78 1.40 12.39
N TYR A 77 6.19 2.58 12.15
CA TYR A 77 5.91 3.57 13.20
C TYR A 77 4.94 3.04 14.30
N PRO A 78 3.75 2.51 13.99
CA PRO A 78 2.84 1.94 14.99
C PRO A 78 3.36 0.64 15.59
N SER A 79 4.13 -0.19 14.88
CA SER A 79 4.72 -1.39 15.47
C SER A 79 5.85 -1.07 16.45
N TRP A 80 6.66 -0.04 16.18
CA TRP A 80 7.65 0.48 17.14
C TRP A 80 6.98 1.14 18.35
N ARG A 81 5.89 1.90 18.13
CA ARG A 81 5.07 2.46 19.21
C ARG A 81 4.38 1.38 20.04
N ALA A 82 3.80 0.36 19.42
CA ALA A 82 3.14 -0.77 20.09
C ALA A 82 4.13 -1.55 20.98
N ALA A 83 5.36 -1.74 20.49
CA ALA A 83 6.44 -2.36 21.25
C ALA A 83 6.91 -1.51 22.44
N ALA A 84 6.91 -0.19 22.29
CA ALA A 84 7.23 0.74 23.37
C ALA A 84 6.10 0.86 24.41
N THR A 85 4.84 0.62 24.03
CA THR A 85 3.67 0.77 24.92
C THR A 85 3.32 -0.46 25.78
N GLN A 86 3.95 -1.63 25.59
CA GLN A 86 3.69 -2.80 26.46
C GLN A 86 4.96 -3.59 26.75
N PRO A 87 5.62 -3.30 27.88
CA PRO A 87 5.71 -4.36 28.91
C PRO A 87 5.72 -3.84 30.37
N ALA A 88 4.92 -2.83 30.76
CA ALA A 88 4.87 -2.40 32.17
C ALA A 88 3.47 -2.11 32.76
N GLU A 89 2.43 -1.86 31.95
CA GLU A 89 1.10 -1.49 32.50
C GLU A 89 0.08 -2.63 32.56
N ALA A 90 0.29 -3.73 31.84
CA ALA A 90 -0.63 -4.88 31.86
C ALA A 90 -0.56 -5.72 33.16
N LEU A 91 0.47 -5.52 33.99
CA LEU A 91 0.64 -6.19 35.30
C LEU A 91 0.30 -5.29 36.49
N ARG A 92 -0.15 -4.03 36.26
CA ARG A 92 -0.53 -3.10 37.35
C ARG A 92 -2.05 -3.02 37.57
N TYR A 93 -2.82 -3.74 36.76
CA TYR A 93 -4.27 -3.82 36.86
C TYR A 93 -4.79 -5.25 37.08
N GLU A 94 -3.89 -6.19 37.38
CA GLU A 94 -4.21 -7.46 38.05
C GLU A 94 -3.47 -7.54 39.38
#